data_AF-A0A1J9RXV5-F1
#
_entry.id   AF-A0A1J9RXV5-F1
#
_cell.length_a   1.000
_cell.length_b   1.000
_cell.length_c   1.000
_cell.angle_alpha   90.00
_cell.angle_beta   90.00
_cell.angle_gamma   90.00
#
_symmetry.space_group_name_H-M   'P 1'
#
loop_
_entity.id
_entity.type
_entity.pdbx_description
1 polymer ?
#
loop_
_entity_poly.entity_id
_entity_poly.type
_entity_poly.pdbx_seq_one_letter_code
_entity_poly.pdbx_strand_id
1 'polypeptide(L)'
;MEKAPAPKTVTFGPPFIPKHALFHSLHKPTTSNHTNPLCLASTSAKLPDRLPGHPQTRLTQHDLAAFLRRDLTTPKLDRFYHYLWLVAAAATRERPINTLTHQQVRGRDVTVSQNPELHCVWHDKRIFVKPMPAYLLSYDFWDAVFTEEWCATDEGRLVVTSALGFMRSYGYLVQHPSDFAIAVDKGLIPENVGKGLAEVREEEREKEEGEDKAGKKAGEKKEPAKISFEDFVAFIDWFGSAKIGDDQVSLRYHYGDLRLSRLNFWAKFVLKDFTFEKAYGNYDAYFSRFYGPLLFTFGVINLIMGSINLAINTEKGGWKKPDWKHLYDVGNVFAIIVLVFICCVGLTLVSLFSFMALKEIMYAVKEHRRKLERALGIFDEEKGKTS
;
A
#
# COMPACT_ATOMS: atom_id res chain seq x y z
N MET A 1 -20.47 18.39 15.52
CA MET A 1 -20.53 17.35 14.46
C MET A 1 -21.03 18.03 13.21
N GLU A 2 -20.11 18.57 12.43
CA GLU A 2 -20.44 19.25 11.18
C GLU A 2 -20.85 18.17 10.15
N LYS A 3 -22.04 18.33 9.60
CA LYS A 3 -22.64 17.38 8.66
C LYS A 3 -21.72 17.31 7.43
N ALA A 4 -21.29 16.11 7.06
CA ALA A 4 -20.45 15.91 5.87
C ALA A 4 -21.11 16.64 4.67
N PRO A 5 -20.34 17.40 3.87
CA PRO A 5 -20.90 18.14 2.74
C PRO A 5 -21.61 17.16 1.80
N ALA A 6 -22.84 17.51 1.40
CA ALA A 6 -23.60 16.70 0.45
C ALA A 6 -22.77 16.54 -0.84
N PRO A 7 -22.56 15.30 -1.33
CA PRO A 7 -21.70 15.06 -2.49
C PRO A 7 -22.32 15.73 -3.72
N LYS A 8 -21.64 16.75 -4.22
CA LYS A 8 -22.01 17.44 -5.46
C LYS A 8 -21.50 16.60 -6.63
N THR A 9 -22.44 16.02 -7.37
CA THR A 9 -22.25 15.17 -8.57
C THR A 9 -21.69 13.77 -8.32
N VAL A 10 -22.48 12.75 -8.66
CA VAL A 10 -22.04 11.35 -8.69
C VAL A 10 -21.25 11.16 -9.98
N THR A 11 -19.98 10.77 -9.89
CA THR A 11 -19.19 10.41 -11.07
C THR A 11 -19.53 8.97 -11.47
N PHE A 12 -19.85 8.74 -12.74
CA PHE A 12 -20.21 7.44 -13.30
C PHE A 12 -19.64 7.29 -14.72
N GLY A 13 -19.59 6.05 -15.19
CA GLY A 13 -19.09 5.71 -16.52
C GLY A 13 -17.58 5.84 -16.68
N PRO A 14 -17.09 5.66 -17.93
CA PRO A 14 -15.68 5.74 -18.26
C PRO A 14 -15.18 7.19 -18.31
N PRO A 15 -14.08 7.53 -17.60
CA PRO A 15 -13.52 8.89 -17.60
C PRO A 15 -12.64 9.18 -18.82
N PHE A 16 -12.35 8.17 -19.67
CA PHE A 16 -11.52 8.27 -20.86
C PHE A 16 -12.26 7.71 -22.08
N ILE A 17 -11.80 8.04 -23.28
CA ILE A 17 -12.38 7.56 -24.54
C ILE A 17 -11.91 6.14 -24.89
N PRO A 18 -12.69 5.33 -25.65
CA PRO A 18 -12.32 3.95 -25.99
C PRO A 18 -10.95 3.82 -26.65
N LYS A 19 -10.56 4.80 -27.49
CA LYS A 19 -9.25 4.82 -28.17
C LYS A 19 -8.06 4.85 -27.21
N HIS A 20 -8.22 5.40 -25.99
CA HIS A 20 -7.14 5.44 -25.00
C HIS A 20 -7.23 4.26 -24.01
N ALA A 21 -8.15 3.30 -24.22
CA ALA A 21 -8.19 2.09 -23.41
C ALA A 21 -6.92 1.29 -23.64
N LEU A 22 -6.29 0.84 -22.56
CA LEU A 22 -5.09 0.01 -22.66
C LEU A 22 -5.43 -1.47 -22.63
N PHE A 23 -6.62 -1.86 -22.14
CA PHE A 23 -7.07 -3.25 -22.00
C PHE A 23 -8.38 -3.54 -22.71
N HIS A 24 -8.39 -4.63 -23.49
CA HIS A 24 -9.50 -4.96 -24.41
C HIS A 24 -10.06 -6.39 -24.23
N SER A 25 -9.62 -7.14 -23.21
CA SER A 25 -10.06 -8.53 -23.01
C SER A 25 -11.40 -8.67 -22.27
N LEU A 26 -12.14 -7.57 -22.13
CA LEU A 26 -13.47 -7.50 -21.52
C LEU A 26 -14.40 -6.82 -22.52
N HIS A 27 -15.61 -7.34 -22.67
CA HIS A 27 -16.62 -6.78 -23.57
C HIS A 27 -18.04 -7.01 -23.01
N LYS A 28 -18.99 -6.21 -23.47
CA LYS A 28 -20.41 -6.41 -23.14
C LYS A 28 -20.96 -7.63 -23.90
N PRO A 29 -21.65 -8.58 -23.23
CA PRO A 29 -22.16 -9.78 -23.89
C PRO A 29 -23.26 -9.42 -24.92
N THR A 30 -23.17 -9.97 -26.13
CA THR A 30 -24.10 -9.71 -27.24
C THR A 30 -25.47 -10.36 -27.06
N THR A 31 -25.57 -11.39 -26.22
CA THR A 31 -26.82 -12.13 -25.94
C THR A 31 -27.06 -12.20 -24.43
N SER A 32 -28.11 -11.54 -23.94
CA SER A 32 -28.53 -11.62 -22.54
C SER A 32 -29.23 -12.95 -22.28
N ASN A 33 -28.49 -13.95 -21.79
CA ASN A 33 -29.13 -15.15 -21.26
C ASN A 33 -29.84 -14.81 -19.94
N HIS A 34 -31.16 -14.97 -19.89
CA HIS A 34 -32.01 -14.64 -18.73
C HIS A 34 -31.62 -15.36 -17.43
N THR A 35 -30.84 -16.43 -17.49
CA THR A 35 -30.53 -17.30 -16.33
C THR A 35 -29.33 -16.84 -15.51
N ASN A 36 -28.43 -16.02 -16.06
CA ASN A 36 -27.31 -15.40 -15.35
C ASN A 36 -26.90 -14.12 -16.11
N PRO A 37 -27.41 -12.93 -15.72
CA PRO A 37 -27.06 -11.68 -16.40
C PRO A 37 -25.64 -11.28 -15.99
N LEU A 38 -24.64 -11.82 -16.68
CA LEU A 38 -23.28 -11.31 -16.60
C LEU A 38 -23.29 -9.85 -17.10
N CYS A 39 -22.66 -8.95 -16.35
CA CYS A 39 -22.51 -7.55 -16.78
C CYS A 39 -21.44 -7.42 -17.88
N LEU A 40 -20.47 -8.34 -17.89
CA LEU A 40 -19.33 -8.39 -18.79
C LEU A 40 -18.98 -9.83 -19.14
N ALA A 41 -18.32 -10.02 -20.28
CA ALA A 41 -17.69 -11.28 -20.67
C ALA A 41 -16.20 -11.07 -20.91
N SER A 42 -15.42 -12.08 -20.54
CA SER A 42 -13.97 -12.15 -20.79
C SER A 42 -13.69 -12.82 -22.13
N THR A 43 -12.71 -12.32 -22.86
CA THR A 43 -12.21 -12.93 -24.11
C THR A 43 -11.44 -14.24 -23.84
N SER A 44 -11.24 -14.62 -22.58
CA SER A 44 -10.59 -15.88 -22.20
C SER A 44 -11.45 -17.11 -22.56
N ALA A 45 -10.94 -17.96 -23.44
CA ALA A 45 -11.61 -19.21 -23.81
C ALA A 45 -11.79 -20.19 -22.63
N LYS A 46 -10.93 -20.12 -21.60
CA LYS A 46 -10.99 -21.03 -20.43
C LYS A 46 -12.00 -20.59 -19.38
N LEU A 47 -12.12 -19.28 -19.17
CA LEU A 47 -12.91 -18.67 -18.10
C LEU A 47 -13.58 -17.38 -18.60
N PRO A 48 -14.59 -17.49 -19.47
CA PRO A 48 -15.27 -16.32 -20.06
C PRO A 48 -16.16 -15.58 -19.05
N ASP A 49 -16.57 -16.26 -17.97
CA ASP A 49 -17.41 -15.72 -16.89
C ASP A 49 -16.61 -15.05 -15.77
N ARG A 50 -15.27 -15.00 -15.88
CA ARG A 50 -14.37 -14.52 -14.81
C ARG A 50 -13.60 -13.28 -15.18
N LEU A 51 -13.31 -12.46 -14.16
CA LEU A 51 -12.50 -11.26 -14.31
C LEU A 51 -11.05 -11.62 -14.69
N PRO A 52 -10.50 -11.11 -15.80
CA PRO A 52 -9.11 -11.33 -16.17
C PRO A 52 -8.14 -10.94 -15.04
N GLY A 53 -7.13 -11.77 -14.79
CA GLY A 53 -6.19 -11.62 -13.68
C GLY A 53 -6.74 -12.03 -12.31
N HIS A 54 -8.07 -12.16 -12.15
CA HIS A 54 -8.73 -12.52 -10.91
C HIS A 54 -9.75 -13.66 -11.14
N PRO A 55 -9.29 -14.90 -11.42
CA PRO A 55 -10.16 -16.02 -11.81
C PRO A 55 -11.19 -16.43 -10.74
N GLN A 56 -10.97 -16.01 -9.49
CA GLN A 56 -11.89 -16.25 -8.38
C GLN A 56 -13.17 -15.40 -8.47
N THR A 57 -13.13 -14.26 -9.17
CA THR A 57 -14.24 -13.30 -9.25
C THR A 57 -15.07 -13.56 -10.51
N ARG A 58 -16.38 -13.78 -10.34
CA ARG A 58 -17.33 -13.86 -11.46
C ARG A 58 -17.72 -12.47 -11.94
N LEU A 59 -18.04 -12.35 -13.24
CA LEU A 59 -18.53 -11.12 -13.86
C LEU A 59 -20.04 -10.92 -13.63
N THR A 60 -20.51 -11.22 -12.42
CA THR A 60 -21.86 -10.91 -11.94
C THR A 60 -21.81 -9.60 -11.17
N GLN A 61 -22.91 -8.84 -11.13
CA GLN A 61 -22.96 -7.55 -10.43
C GLN A 61 -22.63 -7.70 -8.94
N HIS A 62 -23.19 -8.71 -8.27
CA HIS A 62 -22.97 -8.95 -6.85
C HIS A 62 -21.51 -9.32 -6.53
N ASP A 63 -20.94 -10.31 -7.24
CA ASP A 63 -19.58 -10.78 -6.97
C ASP A 63 -18.54 -9.70 -7.30
N LEU A 64 -18.80 -8.91 -8.34
CA LEU A 64 -17.95 -7.82 -8.74
C LEU A 64 -18.01 -6.65 -7.74
N ALA A 65 -19.20 -6.26 -7.26
CA ALA A 65 -19.35 -5.23 -6.23
C ALA A 65 -18.58 -5.61 -4.95
N ALA A 66 -18.75 -6.85 -4.47
CA ALA A 66 -18.04 -7.36 -3.31
C ALA A 66 -16.51 -7.39 -3.53
N PHE A 67 -16.06 -7.81 -4.71
CA PHE A 67 -14.65 -7.81 -5.09
C PHE A 67 -14.06 -6.39 -5.11
N LEU A 68 -14.70 -5.45 -5.80
CA LEU A 68 -14.21 -4.08 -5.96
C LEU A 68 -14.19 -3.32 -4.64
N ARG A 69 -15.18 -3.55 -3.78
CA ARG A 69 -15.18 -3.01 -2.42
C ARG A 69 -13.92 -3.44 -1.68
N ARG A 70 -13.60 -4.73 -1.69
CA ARG A 70 -12.39 -5.25 -1.02
C ARG A 70 -11.11 -4.76 -1.68
N ASP A 71 -11.10 -4.66 -3.01
CA ASP A 71 -9.89 -4.39 -3.78
C ASP A 71 -9.52 -2.91 -3.81
N LEU A 72 -10.49 -1.99 -3.79
CA LEU A 72 -10.24 -0.56 -4.01
C LEU A 72 -10.47 0.33 -2.79
N THR A 73 -11.42 -0.04 -1.91
CA THR A 73 -11.78 0.85 -0.78
C THR A 73 -10.78 0.74 0.37
N THR A 74 -10.65 1.82 1.14
CA THR A 74 -9.68 1.92 2.25
C THR A 74 -10.34 2.33 3.56
N PRO A 75 -11.27 1.53 4.09
CA PRO A 75 -12.12 1.93 5.21
C PRO A 75 -11.34 2.27 6.49
N LYS A 76 -10.20 1.61 6.76
CA LYS A 76 -9.40 1.99 7.94
C LYS A 76 -8.78 3.37 7.77
N LEU A 77 -8.29 3.69 6.57
CA LEU A 77 -7.65 4.98 6.28
C LEU A 77 -8.63 6.14 6.24
N ASP A 78 -9.84 5.91 5.75
CA ASP A 78 -10.88 6.94 5.73
C ASP A 78 -11.23 7.39 7.17
N ARG A 79 -11.15 6.47 8.15
CA ARG A 79 -11.28 6.82 9.58
C ARG A 79 -10.15 7.71 10.10
N PHE A 80 -8.96 7.66 9.48
CA PHE A 80 -7.86 8.56 9.82
C PHE A 80 -7.99 9.93 9.17
N TYR A 81 -8.97 10.21 8.31
CA TYR A 81 -8.98 11.42 7.47
C TYR A 81 -8.63 12.72 8.23
N HIS A 82 -9.24 12.94 9.39
CA HIS A 82 -9.01 14.11 10.25
C HIS A 82 -7.61 14.19 10.88
N TYR A 83 -6.87 13.08 10.89
CA TYR A 83 -5.50 12.95 11.39
C TYR A 83 -4.49 12.71 10.27
N LEU A 84 -4.93 12.50 9.02
CA LEU A 84 -4.03 12.22 7.89
C LEU A 84 -3.07 13.39 7.64
N TRP A 85 -3.45 14.63 7.94
CA TRP A 85 -2.55 15.79 7.87
C TRP A 85 -1.32 15.66 8.79
N LEU A 86 -1.42 14.95 9.93
CA LEU A 86 -0.29 14.65 10.81
C LEU A 86 0.57 13.50 10.28
N VAL A 87 -0.06 12.55 9.59
CA VAL A 87 0.57 11.31 9.10
C VAL A 87 1.28 11.53 7.77
N ALA A 88 0.69 12.32 6.89
CA ALA A 88 1.22 12.64 5.58
C ALA A 88 2.51 13.46 5.71
N ALA A 89 3.53 13.06 4.96
CA ALA A 89 4.82 13.76 4.99
C ALA A 89 4.77 15.12 4.27
N ALA A 90 3.72 15.36 3.48
CA ALA A 90 3.60 16.50 2.57
C ALA A 90 2.14 16.94 2.35
N ALA A 91 1.33 16.99 3.43
CA ALA A 91 -0.10 17.31 3.37
C ALA A 91 -0.43 18.67 2.71
N THR A 92 0.56 19.54 2.52
CA THR A 92 0.41 20.92 2.03
C THR A 92 0.94 21.14 0.61
N ARG A 93 1.23 20.10 -0.16
CA ARG A 93 1.73 20.23 -1.54
C ARG A 93 0.63 20.04 -2.58
N GLU A 94 0.65 20.87 -3.62
CA GLU A 94 -0.19 20.71 -4.82
C GLU A 94 0.00 19.33 -5.50
N ARG A 95 1.19 18.73 -5.33
CA ARG A 95 1.49 17.35 -5.76
C ARG A 95 1.75 16.48 -4.53
N PRO A 96 0.75 15.72 -4.05
CA PRO A 96 0.87 15.05 -2.76
C PRO A 96 1.75 13.79 -2.82
N ILE A 97 1.87 13.14 -3.98
CA ILE A 97 2.64 11.90 -4.19
C ILE A 97 3.92 12.18 -4.96
N ASN A 98 5.04 11.57 -4.54
CA ASN A 98 6.31 11.73 -5.24
C ASN A 98 6.47 10.66 -6.35
N THR A 99 7.08 11.04 -7.48
CA THR A 99 7.36 10.13 -8.61
C THR A 99 8.22 8.93 -8.21
N LEU A 100 8.14 7.82 -8.96
CA LEU A 100 8.88 6.59 -8.66
C LEU A 100 10.39 6.79 -8.63
N THR A 101 10.94 7.54 -9.59
CA THR A 101 12.38 7.88 -9.61
C THR A 101 12.75 8.68 -8.36
N HIS A 102 11.90 9.62 -7.93
CA HIS A 102 12.16 10.38 -6.71
C HIS A 102 12.03 9.55 -5.43
N GLN A 103 11.21 8.48 -5.42
CA GLN A 103 11.22 7.51 -4.33
C GLN A 103 12.58 6.81 -4.21
N GLN A 104 13.20 6.42 -5.35
CA GLN A 104 14.53 5.84 -5.37
C GLN A 104 15.61 6.81 -4.88
N VAL A 105 15.55 8.10 -5.26
CA VAL A 105 16.46 9.14 -4.74
C VAL A 105 16.39 9.25 -3.22
N ARG A 106 15.21 9.02 -2.63
CA ARG A 106 15.00 8.98 -1.17
C ARG A 106 15.46 7.67 -0.52
N GLY A 107 16.10 6.77 -1.28
CA GLY A 107 16.55 5.46 -0.83
C GLY A 107 15.41 4.48 -0.55
N ARG A 108 14.25 4.67 -1.19
CA ARG A 108 13.10 3.76 -1.06
C ARG A 108 13.02 2.83 -2.27
N ASP A 109 12.94 1.54 -1.99
CA ASP A 109 12.61 0.53 -2.98
C ASP A 109 11.09 0.35 -3.10
N VAL A 110 10.63 0.11 -4.32
CA VAL A 110 9.21 -0.09 -4.64
C VAL A 110 8.85 -1.54 -4.37
N THR A 111 7.96 -1.76 -3.40
CA THR A 111 7.46 -3.08 -3.01
C THR A 111 5.99 -3.22 -3.41
N VAL A 112 5.67 -4.27 -4.16
CA VAL A 112 4.31 -4.58 -4.59
C VAL A 112 3.45 -5.02 -3.40
N SER A 113 2.23 -4.48 -3.28
CA SER A 113 1.25 -4.89 -2.26
C SER A 113 -0.17 -4.87 -2.83
N GLN A 114 -0.89 -5.99 -2.74
CA GLN A 114 -2.30 -6.02 -3.18
C GLN A 114 -3.27 -5.31 -2.21
N ASN A 115 -2.84 -5.02 -0.99
CA ASN A 115 -3.68 -4.29 -0.02
C ASN A 115 -3.82 -2.81 -0.44
N PRO A 116 -5.04 -2.32 -0.78
CA PRO A 116 -5.25 -0.92 -1.16
C PRO A 116 -4.86 0.05 -0.05
N GLU A 117 -4.95 -0.39 1.22
CA GLU A 117 -4.60 0.45 2.36
C GLU A 117 -3.10 0.79 2.43
N LEU A 118 -2.25 0.00 1.78
CA LEU A 118 -0.80 0.20 1.76
C LEU A 118 -0.32 0.96 0.51
N HIS A 119 -1.17 1.22 -0.48
CA HIS A 119 -0.77 1.89 -1.71
C HIS A 119 -0.26 3.32 -1.43
N CYS A 120 0.99 3.66 -1.76
CA CYS A 120 1.67 4.92 -1.39
C CYS A 120 1.94 5.09 0.13
N VAL A 121 2.00 3.99 0.88
CA VAL A 121 2.48 3.99 2.26
C VAL A 121 3.94 3.56 2.29
N TRP A 122 4.80 4.28 3.00
CA TRP A 122 6.23 3.96 3.09
C TRP A 122 6.70 3.71 4.52
N HIS A 123 7.70 2.83 4.63
CA HIS A 123 8.37 2.47 5.88
C HIS A 123 9.85 2.22 5.63
N ASP A 124 10.71 2.91 6.38
CA ASP A 124 12.17 2.90 6.22
C ASP A 124 12.62 3.06 4.77
N LYS A 125 13.15 1.99 4.16
CA LYS A 125 13.70 1.96 2.80
C LYS A 125 12.72 1.37 1.77
N ARG A 126 11.43 1.30 2.06
CA ARG A 126 10.43 0.72 1.16
C ARG A 126 9.21 1.60 1.04
N ILE A 127 8.62 1.64 -0.15
CA ILE A 127 7.29 2.16 -0.40
C ILE A 127 6.42 1.03 -0.96
N PHE A 128 5.24 0.84 -0.37
CA PHE A 128 4.27 -0.12 -0.84
C PHE A 128 3.42 0.53 -1.93
N VAL A 129 3.33 -0.13 -3.08
CA VAL A 129 2.50 0.33 -4.20
C VAL A 129 1.66 -0.85 -4.68
N LYS A 130 0.35 -0.64 -4.72
CA LYS A 130 -0.57 -1.60 -5.33
C LYS A 130 -0.48 -1.52 -6.85
N PRO A 131 -0.25 -2.65 -7.57
CA PRO A 131 -0.23 -2.69 -9.03
C PRO A 131 -1.55 -2.24 -9.63
N MET A 132 -1.47 -1.65 -10.82
CA MET A 132 -2.63 -1.21 -11.57
C MET A 132 -3.41 -2.42 -12.07
N PRO A 133 -4.66 -2.63 -11.62
CA PRO A 133 -5.45 -3.75 -12.10
C PRO A 133 -5.82 -3.56 -13.57
N ALA A 134 -5.64 -4.60 -14.39
CA ALA A 134 -5.92 -4.55 -15.82
C ALA A 134 -7.38 -4.19 -16.13
N TYR A 135 -8.33 -4.54 -15.26
CA TYR A 135 -9.73 -4.22 -15.46
C TYR A 135 -10.00 -2.70 -15.42
N LEU A 136 -9.22 -1.90 -14.68
CA LEU A 136 -9.36 -0.43 -14.67
C LEU A 136 -8.79 0.23 -15.94
N LEU A 137 -8.09 -0.53 -16.77
CA LEU A 137 -7.57 -0.08 -18.07
C LEU A 137 -8.56 -0.32 -19.23
N SER A 138 -9.70 -0.99 -18.96
CA SER A 138 -10.70 -1.34 -19.97
C SER A 138 -11.86 -0.36 -19.96
N TYR A 139 -12.14 0.25 -21.12
CA TYR A 139 -13.29 1.13 -21.30
C TYR A 139 -14.61 0.40 -21.01
N ASP A 140 -14.78 -0.79 -21.60
CA ASP A 140 -15.99 -1.61 -21.43
C ASP A 140 -16.24 -1.97 -19.97
N PHE A 141 -15.18 -2.18 -19.19
CA PHE A 141 -15.30 -2.40 -17.76
C PHE A 141 -15.93 -1.19 -17.06
N TRP A 142 -15.42 0.01 -17.29
CA TRP A 142 -15.95 1.21 -16.64
C TRP A 142 -17.41 1.45 -17.03
N ASP A 143 -17.72 1.30 -18.31
CA ASP A 143 -19.06 1.52 -18.89
C ASP A 143 -20.10 0.50 -18.39
N ALA A 144 -19.72 -0.77 -18.22
CA ALA A 144 -20.65 -1.81 -17.75
C ALA A 144 -20.82 -1.84 -16.22
N VAL A 145 -19.82 -1.39 -15.46
CA VAL A 145 -19.77 -1.57 -14.00
C VAL A 145 -20.16 -0.31 -13.27
N PHE A 146 -19.64 0.84 -13.65
CA PHE A 146 -19.92 2.12 -13.00
C PHE A 146 -21.14 2.80 -13.60
N THR A 147 -22.28 2.11 -13.56
CA THR A 147 -23.55 2.67 -14.03
C THR A 147 -24.04 3.78 -13.11
N GLU A 148 -24.84 4.71 -13.64
CA GLU A 148 -25.43 5.80 -12.85
C GLU A 148 -26.20 5.28 -11.63
N GLU A 149 -27.00 4.22 -11.81
CA GLU A 149 -27.78 3.58 -10.75
C GLU A 149 -26.90 3.03 -9.62
N TRP A 150 -25.83 2.31 -9.96
CA TRP A 150 -24.96 1.72 -8.94
C TRP A 150 -24.10 2.78 -8.26
N CYS A 151 -23.54 3.72 -9.01
CA CYS A 151 -22.76 4.84 -8.48
C CYS A 151 -23.59 5.78 -7.58
N ALA A 152 -24.91 5.82 -7.73
CA ALA A 152 -25.79 6.56 -6.83
C ALA A 152 -25.86 5.95 -5.42
N THR A 153 -25.69 4.62 -5.30
CA THR A 153 -25.63 3.92 -4.01
C THR A 153 -24.39 4.30 -3.21
N ASP A 154 -24.43 4.20 -1.88
CA ASP A 154 -23.27 4.48 -1.03
C ASP A 154 -22.08 3.58 -1.35
N GLU A 155 -22.33 2.30 -1.63
CA GLU A 155 -21.28 1.34 -1.96
C GLU A 155 -20.62 1.67 -3.31
N GLY A 156 -21.41 1.83 -4.37
CA GLY A 156 -20.90 2.17 -5.70
C GLY A 156 -20.16 3.51 -5.70
N ARG A 157 -20.67 4.51 -4.97
CA ARG A 157 -20.01 5.81 -4.78
C ARG A 157 -18.64 5.68 -4.12
N LEU A 158 -18.52 4.89 -3.05
CA LEU A 158 -17.23 4.66 -2.39
C LEU A 158 -16.23 3.94 -3.30
N VAL A 159 -16.71 2.98 -4.10
CA VAL A 159 -15.84 2.24 -5.02
C VAL A 159 -15.37 3.14 -6.17
N VAL A 160 -16.26 3.87 -6.84
CA VAL A 160 -15.89 4.72 -7.99
C VAL A 160 -14.94 5.84 -7.57
N THR A 161 -15.21 6.52 -6.46
CA THR A 161 -14.32 7.57 -5.92
C THR A 161 -12.95 7.01 -5.50
N SER A 162 -12.91 5.78 -4.98
CA SER A 162 -11.64 5.09 -4.67
C SER A 162 -10.89 4.67 -5.93
N ALA A 163 -11.60 4.21 -6.97
CA ALA A 163 -11.01 3.86 -8.27
C ALA A 163 -10.39 5.09 -8.94
N LEU A 164 -11.11 6.21 -8.99
CA LEU A 164 -10.61 7.47 -9.56
C LEU A 164 -9.39 7.98 -8.79
N GLY A 165 -9.45 7.97 -7.45
CA GLY A 165 -8.30 8.37 -6.62
C GLY A 165 -7.08 7.47 -6.79
N PHE A 166 -7.30 6.15 -6.94
CA PHE A 166 -6.25 5.18 -7.23
C PHE A 166 -5.63 5.39 -8.62
N MET A 167 -6.41 5.69 -9.65
CA MET A 167 -5.85 5.97 -10.97
C MET A 167 -5.10 7.31 -10.99
N ARG A 168 -5.64 8.31 -10.29
CA ARG A 168 -4.98 9.62 -10.11
C ARG A 168 -3.63 9.51 -9.41
N SER A 169 -3.46 8.59 -8.46
CA SER A 169 -2.17 8.38 -7.79
C SER A 169 -1.09 7.92 -8.78
N TYR A 170 -1.44 7.11 -9.77
CA TYR A 170 -0.54 6.68 -10.82
C TYR A 170 -0.11 7.83 -11.75
N GLY A 171 -1.00 8.78 -12.02
CA GLY A 171 -0.64 10.02 -12.73
C GLY A 171 0.42 10.86 -11.98
N TYR A 172 0.49 10.76 -10.65
CA TYR A 172 1.56 11.38 -9.88
C TYR A 172 2.83 10.52 -9.79
N LEU A 173 2.69 9.19 -9.69
CA LEU A 173 3.81 8.25 -9.58
C LEU A 173 4.64 8.18 -10.86
N VAL A 174 3.99 8.22 -12.04
CA VAL A 174 4.60 8.01 -13.34
C VAL A 174 4.46 9.27 -14.19
N GLN A 175 5.51 10.11 -14.21
CA GLN A 175 5.52 11.37 -14.96
C GLN A 175 6.59 11.40 -16.06
N HIS A 176 7.65 10.61 -15.90
CA HIS A 176 8.74 10.52 -16.85
C HIS A 176 8.90 9.11 -17.42
N PRO A 177 9.54 8.96 -18.60
CA PRO A 177 9.84 7.65 -19.17
C PRO A 177 10.62 6.73 -18.22
N SER A 178 11.50 7.30 -17.37
CA SER A 178 12.22 6.54 -16.34
C SER A 178 11.29 5.98 -15.27
N ASP A 179 10.27 6.74 -14.85
CA ASP A 179 9.27 6.25 -13.90
C ASP A 179 8.46 5.10 -14.52
N PHE A 180 8.11 5.23 -15.79
CA PHE A 180 7.37 4.19 -16.52
C PHE A 180 8.19 2.90 -16.63
N ALA A 181 9.48 3.01 -16.98
CA ALA A 181 10.38 1.87 -17.01
C ALA A 181 10.47 1.17 -15.64
N ILE A 182 10.56 1.93 -14.54
CA ILE A 182 10.54 1.37 -13.17
C ILE A 182 9.20 0.70 -12.88
N ALA A 183 8.08 1.31 -13.29
CA ALA A 183 6.75 0.76 -13.06
C ALA A 183 6.55 -0.57 -13.80
N VAL A 184 7.05 -0.67 -15.03
CA VAL A 184 7.05 -1.89 -15.84
C VAL A 184 7.95 -2.96 -15.21
N ASP A 185 9.20 -2.63 -14.92
CA ASP A 185 10.18 -3.53 -14.28
C ASP A 185 9.67 -4.13 -12.96
N LYS A 186 8.97 -3.33 -12.15
CA LYS A 186 8.40 -3.76 -10.87
C LYS A 186 7.03 -4.44 -11.00
N GLY A 187 6.50 -4.60 -12.21
CA GLY A 187 5.18 -5.19 -12.47
C GLY A 187 4.01 -4.36 -11.91
N LEU A 188 4.19 -3.05 -11.78
CA LEU A 188 3.14 -2.11 -11.35
C LEU A 188 2.17 -1.78 -12.48
N ILE A 189 2.64 -1.79 -13.72
CA ILE A 189 1.82 -1.64 -14.92
C ILE A 189 1.85 -2.98 -15.64
N PRO A 190 0.69 -3.57 -15.97
CA PRO A 190 0.65 -4.86 -16.63
C PRO A 190 1.20 -4.77 -18.07
N GLU A 191 2.19 -5.61 -18.41
CA GLU A 191 2.93 -5.56 -19.69
C GLU A 191 2.15 -6.09 -20.91
N ASN A 192 1.28 -7.09 -20.71
CA ASN A 192 0.65 -7.89 -21.77
C ASN A 192 -0.78 -7.47 -22.13
N VAL A 193 -1.02 -6.17 -22.20
CA VAL A 193 -2.39 -5.62 -22.17
C VAL A 193 -2.81 -5.07 -23.55
N GLY A 194 -1.86 -4.80 -24.43
CA GLY A 194 -2.10 -4.34 -25.79
C GLY A 194 -2.23 -5.49 -26.79
N LYS A 195 -3.45 -5.76 -27.24
CA LYS A 195 -3.91 -5.41 -28.59
C LYS A 195 -5.44 -5.51 -28.58
N GLY A 196 -6.10 -4.44 -29.02
CA GLY A 196 -7.54 -4.48 -29.28
C GLY A 196 -7.82 -5.47 -30.41
N LEU A 197 -8.93 -6.21 -30.32
CA LEU A 197 -9.35 -7.13 -31.39
C LEU A 197 -9.42 -6.43 -32.77
N ALA A 198 -9.69 -5.11 -32.79
CA ALA A 198 -9.73 -4.29 -34.00
C ALA A 198 -8.35 -4.06 -34.62
N GLU A 199 -7.32 -3.76 -33.83
CA GLU A 199 -5.94 -3.59 -34.32
C GLU A 199 -5.32 -4.91 -34.75
N VAL A 200 -5.66 -6.02 -34.07
CA VAL A 200 -5.32 -7.36 -34.54
C VAL A 200 -5.98 -7.63 -35.89
N ARG A 201 -7.24 -7.25 -36.06
CA ARG A 201 -8.04 -7.52 -37.26
C ARG A 201 -7.71 -6.61 -38.45
N GLU A 202 -7.30 -5.37 -38.20
CA GLU A 202 -6.73 -4.46 -39.21
C GLU A 202 -5.33 -4.91 -39.61
N GLU A 203 -4.46 -5.30 -38.66
CA GLU A 203 -3.16 -5.92 -38.99
C GLU A 203 -3.33 -7.27 -39.72
N GLU A 204 -4.35 -8.07 -39.39
CA GLU A 204 -4.68 -9.30 -40.10
C GLU A 204 -5.21 -9.01 -41.51
N ARG A 205 -6.05 -7.99 -41.69
CA ARG A 205 -6.51 -7.55 -43.03
C ARG A 205 -5.38 -7.01 -43.89
N GLU A 206 -4.53 -6.15 -43.34
CA GLU A 206 -3.36 -5.61 -44.07
C GLU A 206 -2.34 -6.70 -44.41
N LYS A 207 -2.26 -7.78 -43.59
CA LYS A 207 -1.45 -8.96 -43.90
C LYS A 207 -2.12 -9.90 -44.90
N GLU A 208 -3.44 -10.10 -44.86
CA GLU A 208 -4.17 -10.88 -45.88
C GLU A 208 -4.08 -10.20 -47.25
N GLU A 209 -4.12 -8.86 -47.30
CA GLU A 209 -3.91 -8.10 -48.54
C GLU A 209 -2.43 -8.07 -48.99
N GLY A 210 -1.48 -8.30 -48.08
CA GLY A 210 -0.03 -8.36 -48.35
C GLY A 210 0.53 -9.76 -48.63
N GLU A 211 -0.11 -10.83 -48.15
CA GLU A 211 0.35 -12.22 -48.25
C GLU A 211 0.11 -12.86 -49.64
N ASP A 212 -0.71 -12.25 -50.49
CA ASP A 212 -0.88 -12.68 -51.89
C ASP A 212 0.39 -12.50 -52.75
N LYS A 213 1.51 -11.98 -52.20
CA LYS A 213 2.77 -11.78 -52.95
C LYS A 213 4.05 -12.34 -52.33
N ALA A 214 4.04 -13.10 -51.24
CA ALA A 214 5.28 -13.73 -50.78
C ALA A 214 5.06 -15.05 -50.04
N GLY A 215 5.56 -16.13 -50.64
CA GLY A 215 5.54 -17.46 -50.07
C GLY A 215 6.26 -17.57 -48.72
N LYS A 216 5.55 -18.18 -47.76
CA LYS A 216 6.04 -19.12 -46.73
C LYS A 216 7.37 -18.74 -46.05
N LYS A 217 7.29 -17.97 -44.97
CA LYS A 217 8.27 -18.01 -43.88
C LYS A 217 7.61 -18.49 -42.59
N ALA A 218 8.27 -19.46 -41.95
CA ALA A 218 7.85 -20.12 -40.73
C ALA A 218 7.70 -19.13 -39.56
N GLY A 219 6.76 -19.43 -38.67
CA GLY A 219 6.25 -18.52 -37.65
C GLY A 219 7.30 -18.07 -36.64
N GLU A 220 7.59 -16.77 -36.66
CA GLU A 220 8.03 -16.05 -35.48
C GLU A 220 6.84 -15.92 -34.51
N LYS A 221 6.97 -16.43 -33.29
CA LYS A 221 6.07 -16.08 -32.18
C LYS A 221 6.23 -14.58 -31.92
N LYS A 222 5.36 -13.76 -32.50
CA LYS A 222 5.32 -12.30 -32.30
C LYS A 222 5.06 -12.04 -30.80
N GLU A 223 6.02 -11.42 -30.11
CA GLU A 223 5.88 -11.03 -28.70
C GLU A 223 4.62 -10.17 -28.51
N PRO A 224 3.90 -10.29 -27.36
CA PRO A 224 2.73 -9.46 -27.09
C PRO A 224 3.10 -7.97 -27.17
N ALA A 225 2.22 -7.15 -27.75
CA ALA A 225 2.51 -5.72 -27.88
C ALA A 225 2.59 -5.08 -26.49
N LYS A 226 3.75 -4.49 -26.20
CA LYS A 226 4.03 -3.80 -24.94
C LYS A 226 3.41 -2.41 -24.99
N ILE A 227 2.76 -1.99 -23.91
CA ILE A 227 2.24 -0.62 -23.77
C ILE A 227 3.41 0.37 -23.86
N SER A 228 3.29 1.38 -24.73
CA SER A 228 4.26 2.47 -24.80
C SER A 228 4.02 3.51 -23.70
N PHE A 229 5.03 4.35 -23.42
CA PHE A 229 4.85 5.43 -22.44
C PHE A 229 3.83 6.46 -22.94
N GLU A 230 3.80 6.73 -24.25
CA GLU A 230 2.86 7.64 -24.89
C GLU A 230 1.41 7.16 -24.72
N ASP A 231 1.15 5.86 -24.92
CA ASP A 231 -0.18 5.28 -24.71
C ASP A 231 -0.60 5.41 -23.24
N PHE A 232 0.32 5.14 -22.32
CA PHE A 232 0.08 5.32 -20.89
C PHE A 232 -0.25 6.77 -20.53
N VAL A 233 0.49 7.75 -21.08
CA VAL A 233 0.23 9.17 -20.85
C VAL A 233 -1.14 9.58 -21.41
N ALA A 234 -1.47 9.15 -22.63
CA ALA A 234 -2.77 9.43 -23.24
C ALA A 234 -3.94 8.89 -22.42
N PHE A 235 -3.75 7.74 -21.78
CA PHE A 235 -4.72 7.14 -20.86
C PHE A 235 -4.78 7.88 -19.51
N ILE A 236 -3.65 8.04 -18.83
CA ILE A 236 -3.60 8.55 -17.44
C ILE A 236 -3.95 10.05 -17.35
N ASP A 237 -3.79 10.81 -18.43
CA ASP A 237 -4.16 12.24 -18.49
C ASP A 237 -5.65 12.46 -18.22
N TRP A 238 -6.51 11.47 -18.47
CA TRP A 238 -7.94 11.54 -18.10
C TRP A 238 -8.17 11.51 -16.58
N PHE A 239 -7.22 10.99 -15.82
CA PHE A 239 -7.29 10.91 -14.36
C PHE A 239 -6.47 11.99 -13.65
N GLY A 240 -5.87 12.91 -14.40
CA GLY A 240 -5.08 14.00 -13.84
C GLY A 240 -5.90 14.93 -12.93
N SER A 241 -5.22 15.61 -12.00
CA SER A 241 -5.84 16.54 -11.04
C SER A 241 -6.58 17.72 -11.68
N ALA A 242 -6.26 18.04 -12.94
CA ALA A 242 -6.95 19.07 -13.71
C ALA A 242 -8.37 18.64 -14.12
N LYS A 243 -8.63 17.34 -14.27
CA LYS A 243 -9.95 16.79 -14.66
C LYS A 243 -10.70 16.21 -13.48
N ILE A 244 -10.00 15.55 -12.56
CA ILE A 244 -10.58 14.92 -11.36
C ILE A 244 -10.18 15.71 -10.11
N GLY A 245 -11.13 16.48 -9.60
CA GLY A 245 -10.98 17.24 -8.36
C GLY A 245 -10.92 16.38 -7.10
N ASP A 246 -10.54 17.00 -5.98
CA ASP A 246 -10.54 16.33 -4.68
C ASP A 246 -11.95 15.98 -4.18
N ASP A 247 -12.99 16.61 -4.71
CA ASP A 247 -14.39 16.29 -4.41
C ASP A 247 -14.88 14.97 -5.03
N GLN A 248 -14.18 14.47 -6.06
CA GLN A 248 -14.56 13.26 -6.80
C GLN A 248 -13.78 12.01 -6.40
N VAL A 249 -12.81 12.14 -5.49
CA VAL A 249 -11.98 11.03 -5.03
C VAL A 249 -12.28 10.67 -3.57
N SER A 250 -11.90 9.46 -3.16
CA SER A 250 -12.05 9.09 -1.76
C SER A 250 -11.08 9.87 -0.87
N LEU A 251 -11.51 10.09 0.37
CA LEU A 251 -10.81 10.88 1.40
C LEU A 251 -9.33 10.51 1.56
N ARG A 252 -9.00 9.23 1.38
CA ARG A 252 -7.63 8.73 1.39
C ARG A 252 -6.74 9.41 0.35
N TYR A 253 -7.22 9.62 -0.87
CA TYR A 253 -6.41 10.14 -1.99
C TYR A 253 -6.27 11.67 -2.02
N HIS A 254 -6.83 12.37 -1.03
CA HIS A 254 -6.55 13.80 -0.78
C HIS A 254 -5.13 13.96 -0.23
N TYR A 255 -4.62 12.93 0.44
CA TYR A 255 -3.27 12.88 0.98
C TYR A 255 -2.42 11.93 0.16
N GLY A 256 -1.14 12.26 0.02
CA GLY A 256 -0.21 11.48 -0.78
C GLY A 256 0.57 10.48 0.04
N ASP A 257 1.90 10.59 0.01
CA ASP A 257 2.78 9.63 0.68
C ASP A 257 2.55 9.59 2.20
N LEU A 258 2.03 8.46 2.70
CA LEU A 258 1.80 8.25 4.12
C LEU A 258 2.97 7.50 4.76
N ARG A 259 3.39 7.92 5.96
CA ARG A 259 4.44 7.23 6.71
C ARG A 259 3.82 6.19 7.64
N LEU A 260 4.17 4.92 7.44
CA LEU A 260 3.63 3.82 8.25
C LEU A 260 3.93 3.95 9.74
N SER A 261 5.08 4.50 10.13
CA SER A 261 5.41 4.70 11.55
C SER A 261 4.48 5.70 12.24
N ARG A 262 4.06 6.77 11.54
CA ARG A 262 3.06 7.71 12.04
C ARG A 262 1.68 7.08 12.07
N LEU A 263 1.33 6.33 11.04
CA LEU A 263 0.05 5.63 10.98
C LEU A 263 -0.10 4.60 12.12
N ASN A 264 0.94 3.80 12.39
CA ASN A 264 1.00 2.87 13.52
C ASN A 264 0.91 3.58 14.88
N PHE A 265 1.50 4.77 15.01
CA PHE A 265 1.37 5.57 16.22
C PHE A 265 -0.09 6.01 16.46
N TRP A 266 -0.73 6.58 15.43
CA TRP A 266 -2.10 7.09 15.53
C TRP A 266 -3.17 6.00 15.54
N ALA A 267 -2.87 4.80 15.02
CA ALA A 267 -3.80 3.66 15.03
C ALA A 267 -4.27 3.28 16.44
N LYS A 268 -3.40 3.46 17.44
CA LYS A 268 -3.70 3.22 18.86
C LYS A 268 -4.91 4.03 19.34
N PHE A 269 -5.01 5.27 18.85
CA PHE A 269 -6.06 6.20 19.26
C PHE A 269 -7.28 6.12 18.33
N VAL A 270 -7.06 6.03 17.01
CA VAL A 270 -8.13 6.11 16.01
C VAL A 270 -8.85 4.78 15.81
N LEU A 271 -8.09 3.69 15.64
CA LEU A 271 -8.62 2.35 15.37
C LEU A 271 -8.79 1.51 16.64
N LYS A 272 -8.23 1.95 17.77
CA LYS A 272 -8.05 1.16 19.00
C LYS A 272 -7.27 -0.14 18.74
N ASP A 273 -6.42 -0.12 17.71
CA ASP A 273 -5.52 -1.22 17.37
C ASP A 273 -4.07 -0.74 17.51
N PHE A 274 -3.18 -1.61 18.00
CA PHE A 274 -1.81 -1.24 18.32
C PHE A 274 -0.93 -1.01 17.09
N THR A 275 -1.31 -1.58 15.95
CA THR A 275 -0.59 -1.48 14.68
C THR A 275 -1.60 -1.43 13.55
N PHE A 276 -1.47 -0.45 12.66
CA PHE A 276 -2.22 -0.40 11.40
C PHE A 276 -1.81 -1.56 10.50
N GLU A 277 -0.49 -1.73 10.32
CA GLU A 277 0.11 -2.86 9.62
C GLU A 277 1.44 -3.22 10.30
N LYS A 278 1.70 -4.52 10.46
CA LYS A 278 2.98 -5.01 11.01
C LYS A 278 4.06 -4.92 9.93
N ALA A 279 4.82 -3.82 9.93
CA ALA A 279 5.90 -3.62 8.97
C ALA A 279 7.07 -4.61 9.14
N TYR A 280 7.26 -5.09 10.37
CA TYR A 280 8.24 -6.11 10.72
C TYR A 280 7.50 -7.32 11.27
N GLY A 281 7.69 -8.49 10.66
CA GLY A 281 7.22 -9.77 11.20
C GLY A 281 8.03 -10.22 12.41
N ASN A 282 9.28 -9.76 12.52
CA ASN A 282 10.25 -10.24 13.50
C ASN A 282 10.70 -9.12 14.44
N TYR A 283 10.73 -9.43 15.73
CA TYR A 283 11.19 -8.53 16.79
C TYR A 283 12.66 -8.12 16.66
N ASP A 284 13.48 -9.01 16.10
CA ASP A 284 14.90 -8.77 15.84
C ASP A 284 15.15 -7.48 15.04
N ALA A 285 14.36 -7.24 13.99
CA ALA A 285 14.51 -6.05 13.16
C ALA A 285 14.22 -4.74 13.93
N TYR A 286 13.37 -4.77 14.95
CA TYR A 286 13.11 -3.60 15.80
C TYR A 286 14.25 -3.36 16.79
N PHE A 287 14.71 -4.41 17.48
CA PHE A 287 15.78 -4.30 18.48
C PHE A 287 17.16 -4.07 17.87
N SER A 288 17.44 -4.61 16.67
CA SER A 288 18.68 -4.42 15.90
C SER A 288 19.13 -2.95 15.82
N ARG A 289 18.16 -2.03 15.67
CA ARG A 289 18.40 -0.59 15.52
C ARG A 289 18.93 0.08 16.80
N PHE A 290 18.66 -0.50 17.97
CA PHE A 290 19.11 0.04 19.26
C PHE A 290 20.49 -0.48 19.65
N TYR A 291 20.90 -1.68 19.22
CA TYR A 291 22.18 -2.26 19.63
C TYR A 291 23.40 -1.42 19.22
N GLY A 292 23.41 -0.85 18.01
CA GLY A 292 24.55 -0.02 17.54
C GLY A 292 24.85 1.17 18.47
N PRO A 293 23.90 2.09 18.67
CA PRO A 293 24.06 3.21 19.61
C PRO A 293 24.33 2.77 21.06
N LEU A 294 23.70 1.68 21.53
CA LEU A 294 23.91 1.16 22.88
C LEU A 294 25.33 0.62 23.06
N LEU A 295 25.84 -0.17 22.11
CA LEU A 295 27.20 -0.70 22.14
C LEU A 295 28.25 0.41 22.05
N PHE A 296 28.00 1.43 21.22
CA PHE A 296 28.87 2.61 21.15
C PHE A 296 28.91 3.35 22.48
N THR A 297 27.74 3.64 23.07
CA THR A 297 27.63 4.30 24.38
C THR A 297 28.30 3.47 25.48
N PHE A 298 28.09 2.16 25.47
CA PHE A 298 28.75 1.22 26.38
C PHE A 298 30.28 1.25 26.20
N GLY A 299 30.78 1.29 24.97
CA GLY A 299 32.21 1.42 24.69
C GLY A 299 32.81 2.71 25.25
N VAL A 300 32.15 3.85 25.04
CA VAL A 300 32.57 5.15 25.58
C VAL A 300 32.59 5.13 27.11
N ILE A 301 31.52 4.62 27.74
CA ILE A 301 31.43 4.50 29.20
C ILE A 301 32.55 3.60 29.76
N ASN A 302 32.82 2.45 29.15
CA ASN A 302 33.90 1.56 29.58
C ASN A 302 35.28 2.17 29.40
N LEU A 303 35.50 2.94 28.33
CA LEU A 303 36.78 3.63 28.12
C LEU A 303 37.04 4.67 29.21
N ILE A 304 36.01 5.45 29.55
CA ILE A 304 36.09 6.44 30.65
C ILE A 304 36.31 5.72 31.98
N MET A 305 35.52 4.69 32.27
CA MET A 305 35.63 3.92 33.51
C MET A 305 36.99 3.22 33.63
N GLY A 306 37.51 2.67 32.54
CA GLY A 306 38.84 2.06 32.48
C GLY A 306 39.95 3.08 32.75
N SER A 307 39.83 4.29 32.23
CA SER A 307 40.79 5.38 32.47
C SER A 307 40.80 5.81 33.94
N ILE A 308 39.61 5.95 34.54
CA ILE A 308 39.46 6.25 35.98
C ILE A 308 40.05 5.13 36.83
N ASN A 309 39.74 3.87 36.51
CA ASN A 309 40.27 2.71 37.23
C ASN A 309 41.80 2.61 37.13
N LEU A 310 42.38 2.94 35.97
CA LEU A 310 43.83 2.99 35.82
C LEU A 310 44.46 4.03 36.74
N ALA A 311 43.92 5.26 36.74
CA ALA A 311 44.41 6.34 37.59
C ALA A 311 44.34 5.98 39.08
N ILE A 312 43.27 5.29 39.51
CA ILE A 312 43.11 4.79 40.88
C ILE A 312 44.13 3.68 41.20
N ASN A 313 44.37 2.75 40.28
CA ASN A 313 45.21 1.56 40.52
C ASN A 313 46.72 1.82 40.44
N THR A 314 47.17 2.86 39.74
CA THR A 314 48.60 3.19 39.60
C THR A 314 49.24 3.67 40.90
N GLU A 315 48.47 4.23 41.84
CA GLU A 315 48.95 4.61 43.17
C GLU A 315 48.59 3.54 44.21
N LYS A 316 49.43 2.50 44.33
CA LYS A 316 49.27 1.35 45.25
C LYS A 316 49.30 1.67 46.77
N GLY A 317 48.89 2.86 47.21
CA GLY A 317 48.94 3.27 48.62
C GLY A 317 47.88 4.25 49.08
N GLY A 318 46.90 4.58 48.23
CA GLY A 318 45.88 5.58 48.53
C GLY A 318 46.42 7.01 48.39
N TRP A 319 45.60 7.87 47.81
CA TRP A 319 45.89 9.27 47.49
C TRP A 319 46.34 10.04 48.75
N LYS A 320 47.66 10.18 48.97
CA LYS A 320 48.22 10.91 50.12
C LYS A 320 48.35 12.42 49.87
N LYS A 321 48.18 12.89 48.62
CA LYS A 321 48.20 14.32 48.28
C LYS A 321 46.77 14.88 48.15
N PRO A 322 46.45 16.01 48.80
CA PRO A 322 45.11 16.58 48.80
C PRO A 322 44.62 17.05 47.42
N ASP A 323 45.53 17.32 46.48
CA ASP A 323 45.21 17.93 45.19
C ASP A 323 44.33 17.07 44.27
N TRP A 324 44.31 15.75 44.48
CA TRP A 324 43.60 14.81 43.60
C TRP A 324 42.37 14.15 44.23
N LYS A 325 42.03 14.51 45.48
CA LYS A 325 40.84 13.97 46.17
C LYS A 325 39.55 14.23 45.39
N HIS A 326 39.45 15.40 44.74
CA HIS A 326 38.31 15.75 43.90
C HIS A 326 38.14 14.79 42.71
N LEU A 327 39.23 14.28 42.13
CA LEU A 327 39.17 13.33 41.02
C LEU A 327 38.57 11.98 41.46
N TYR A 328 38.94 11.53 42.67
CA TYR A 328 38.43 10.30 43.27
C TYR A 328 36.93 10.38 43.58
N ASP A 329 36.49 11.47 44.20
CA ASP A 329 35.07 11.69 44.52
C ASP A 329 34.21 11.76 43.25
N VAL A 330 34.70 12.44 42.20
CA VAL A 330 34.05 12.48 40.88
C VAL A 330 33.99 11.09 40.25
N GLY A 331 35.05 10.29 40.36
CA GLY A 331 35.08 8.91 39.86
C GLY A 331 34.02 8.00 40.49
N ASN A 332 33.84 8.08 41.82
CA ASN A 332 32.82 7.31 42.53
C ASN A 332 31.40 7.73 42.16
N VAL A 333 31.14 9.04 42.09
CA VAL A 333 29.83 9.55 41.66
C VAL A 333 29.53 9.13 40.22
N PHE A 334 30.53 9.20 39.34
CA PHE A 334 30.39 8.75 37.95
C PHE A 334 30.08 7.25 37.85
N ALA A 335 30.78 6.41 38.62
CA ALA A 335 30.54 4.96 38.66
C ALA A 335 29.11 4.62 39.11
N ILE A 336 28.59 5.31 40.14
CA ILE A 336 27.22 5.14 40.62
C ILE A 336 26.22 5.57 39.53
N ILE A 337 26.44 6.70 38.87
CA ILE A 337 25.59 7.18 37.77
C ILE A 337 25.56 6.15 36.62
N VAL A 338 26.72 5.64 36.23
CA VAL A 338 26.82 4.61 35.18
C VAL A 338 26.08 3.33 35.57
N LEU A 339 26.22 2.87 36.82
CA LEU A 339 25.52 1.69 37.32
C LEU A 339 24.00 1.88 37.27
N VAL A 340 23.51 3.03 37.76
CA VAL A 340 22.08 3.38 37.71
C VAL A 340 21.61 3.45 36.26
N PHE A 341 22.38 4.06 35.36
CA PHE A 341 22.06 4.13 33.94
C PHE A 341 21.94 2.74 33.30
N ILE A 342 22.90 1.84 33.54
CA ILE A 342 22.84 0.45 33.03
C ILE A 342 21.63 -0.30 33.57
N CYS A 343 21.33 -0.16 34.87
CA CYS A 343 20.15 -0.76 35.49
C CYS A 343 18.84 -0.22 34.87
N CYS A 344 18.73 1.09 34.67
CA CYS A 344 17.58 1.71 34.02
C CYS A 344 17.42 1.20 32.59
N VAL A 345 18.48 1.20 31.78
CA VAL A 345 18.44 0.67 30.40
C VAL A 345 18.02 -0.81 30.40
N GLY A 346 18.63 -1.64 31.25
CA GLY A 346 18.28 -3.06 31.38
C GLY A 346 16.82 -3.27 31.76
N LEU A 347 16.33 -2.55 32.78
CA LEU A 347 14.92 -2.60 33.20
C LEU A 347 13.98 -2.18 32.06
N THR A 348 14.28 -1.08 31.36
CA THR A 348 13.43 -0.65 30.24
C THR A 348 13.36 -1.69 29.12
N LEU A 349 14.47 -2.33 28.77
CA LEU A 349 14.49 -3.38 27.75
C LEU A 349 13.69 -4.61 28.19
N VAL A 350 13.86 -5.07 29.42
CA VAL A 350 13.10 -6.21 29.99
C VAL A 350 11.61 -5.90 30.10
N SER A 351 11.24 -4.69 30.54
CA SER A 351 9.83 -4.27 30.61
C SER A 351 9.21 -4.20 29.22
N LEU A 352 9.91 -3.64 28.23
CA LEU A 352 9.42 -3.58 26.85
C LEU A 352 9.22 -4.98 26.26
N PHE A 353 10.19 -5.88 26.45
CA PHE A 353 10.08 -7.27 26.01
C PHE A 353 8.91 -7.99 26.69
N SER A 354 8.79 -7.87 28.02
CA SER A 354 7.72 -8.51 28.79
C SER A 354 6.35 -8.03 28.37
N PHE A 355 6.18 -6.71 28.19
CA PHE A 355 4.94 -6.11 27.68
C PHE A 355 4.59 -6.64 26.28
N MET A 356 5.59 -6.76 25.41
CA MET A 356 5.41 -7.23 24.04
C MET A 356 4.98 -8.71 24.00
N ALA A 357 5.63 -9.56 24.80
CA ALA A 357 5.30 -10.97 24.95
C ALA A 357 3.90 -11.17 25.55
N LEU A 358 3.57 -10.45 26.63
CA LEU A 358 2.24 -10.47 27.24
C LEU A 358 1.15 -10.10 26.23
N LYS A 359 1.37 -9.05 25.44
CA LYS A 359 0.42 -8.63 24.41
C LYS A 359 0.22 -9.71 23.35
N GLU A 360 1.28 -10.36 22.89
CA GLU A 360 1.19 -11.42 21.89
C GLU A 360 0.47 -12.65 22.44
N ILE A 361 0.77 -13.07 23.67
CA ILE A 361 0.08 -14.15 24.37
C ILE A 361 -1.40 -13.81 24.55
N MET A 362 -1.73 -12.60 25.01
CA MET A 362 -3.12 -12.16 25.18
C MET A 362 -3.89 -12.18 23.86
N TYR A 363 -3.26 -11.73 22.78
CA TYR A 363 -3.86 -11.78 21.44
C TYR A 363 -4.06 -13.22 20.98
N ALA A 364 -3.05 -14.09 21.14
CA ALA A 364 -3.13 -15.50 20.78
C ALA A 364 -4.24 -16.22 21.57
N VAL A 365 -4.35 -15.97 22.88
CA VAL A 365 -5.41 -16.54 23.73
C VAL A 365 -6.79 -16.00 23.33
N LYS A 366 -6.91 -14.69 23.04
CA LYS A 366 -8.17 -14.10 22.60
C LYS A 366 -8.61 -14.68 21.26
N GLU A 367 -7.70 -14.80 20.31
CA GLU A 367 -7.99 -15.37 18.98
C GLU A 367 -8.31 -16.87 19.07
N HIS A 368 -7.60 -17.61 19.91
CA HIS A 368 -7.92 -19.02 20.17
C HIS A 368 -9.31 -19.15 20.80
N ARG A 369 -9.69 -18.30 21.76
CA ARG A 369 -11.05 -18.28 22.31
C ARG A 369 -12.09 -18.00 21.24
N ARG A 370 -11.89 -16.99 20.39
CA ARG A 370 -12.83 -16.68 19.29
C ARG A 370 -12.96 -17.82 18.29
N LYS A 371 -11.87 -18.51 17.96
CA LYS A 371 -11.90 -19.70 17.10
C LYS A 371 -12.67 -20.85 17.74
N LEU A 372 -12.49 -21.06 19.05
CA LEU A 372 -13.22 -22.07 19.80
C LEU A 372 -14.73 -21.72 19.87
N GLU A 373 -15.08 -20.47 20.15
CA GLU A 373 -16.47 -19.98 20.18
C GLU A 373 -17.16 -20.14 18.81
N ARG A 374 -16.44 -19.91 17.71
CA ARG A 374 -16.94 -20.18 16.34
C ARG A 374 -17.10 -21.68 16.07
N ALA A 375 -16.14 -22.51 16.49
CA ALA A 375 -16.22 -23.96 16.32
C ALA A 375 -17.35 -24.60 17.14
N LEU A 376 -17.68 -23.99 18.29
CA LEU A 376 -18.78 -24.41 19.16
C LEU A 376 -20.14 -23.81 18.74
N GLY A 377 -20.21 -23.01 17.67
CA GLY A 377 -21.47 -22.45 17.14
C GLY A 377 -22.11 -21.33 17.98
N ILE A 378 -21.43 -20.83 19.02
CA ILE A 378 -22.01 -19.88 19.99
C ILE A 378 -22.26 -18.49 19.38
N PHE A 379 -21.56 -18.15 18.28
CA PHE A 379 -21.69 -16.83 17.64
C PHE A 379 -22.89 -16.66 16.70
N ASP A 380 -23.51 -17.74 16.21
CA ASP A 380 -24.66 -17.61 15.30
C ASP A 380 -25.96 -17.26 16.03
N GLU A 381 -26.05 -17.50 17.35
CA GLU A 381 -27.26 -17.13 18.12
C GLU A 381 -27.37 -15.63 18.44
N GLU A 382 -26.26 -14.88 18.56
CA GLU A 382 -26.33 -13.45 18.87
C GLU A 382 -26.74 -12.58 17.67
N LYS A 383 -26.42 -13.01 16.44
CA LYS A 383 -26.88 -12.30 15.23
C LYS A 383 -28.32 -12.65 14.85
N GLY A 384 -28.87 -13.78 15.28
CA GLY A 384 -30.27 -14.16 15.08
C GLY A 384 -31.26 -13.44 16.00
N LYS A 385 -30.81 -12.78 17.06
CA LYS A 385 -31.67 -12.05 18.02
C LYS A 385 -31.71 -10.54 17.81
N THR A 386 -30.99 -10.02 16.81
CA THR A 386 -31.06 -8.63 16.37
C THR A 386 -31.43 -8.56 14.90
N SER A 387 -32.61 -9.10 14.57
CA SER A 387 -33.37 -8.77 13.36
C SER A 387 -34.71 -8.19 13.73
#